data_AF-A0A534UH38-F1
#
_entry.id   AF-A0A534UH38-F1
#
_cell.length_a   1.000
_cell.length_b   1.000
_cell.length_c   1.000
_cell.angle_alpha   90.00
_cell.angle_beta   90.00
_cell.angle_gamma   90.00
#
_symmetry.space_group_name_H-M   'P 1'
#
loop_
_entity.id
_entity.type
_entity.pdbx_description
1 polymer ?
#
loop_
_entity_poly.entity_id
_entity_poly.type
_entity_poly.pdbx_seq_one_letter_code
_entity_poly.pdbx_strand_id
1 'polypeptide(L)'
;MIVLACRSEDSEPVAVEQAEASPARARVTTSDDKNLGVLLAEIVDSRACQYLRNTYRALHGVQNPDVVAGTLWIRECAIESDGTNVTVRLAGDGWEWLHQKKEEAEAHFAVQQYIKFQVAATIRGTIDVSYAPNPKLVTVQFTPSGQPAVQFQPIGNVSVDEQGIWASIVGSVESVVSESPSQQAQQEVQKQGAQSFVSMLDQGVTITVDACTGQVRAGFGKSPEVTTPKPSAAKPSSAPIVVHQGGLLVFGPETVGEQMTVVVDVSSGTVHIDVACRAQADKLADAFRRGAPLPALKTLASGDVTSSARLRVADGHCPVAVIAQARTPAAKFSWKREPPAPSGEPLIECPKRTAPSRGN
;
A
#
# COMPACT_ATOMS: atom_id res chain seq x y z
N MET A 1 2.62 -52.24 -51.58
CA MET A 1 3.18 -53.54 -51.98
C MET A 1 4.69 -53.50 -51.82
N ILE A 2 5.18 -53.69 -50.60
CA ILE A 2 6.40 -54.42 -50.26
C ILE A 2 6.05 -55.09 -48.93
N VAL A 3 6.09 -56.42 -48.93
CA VAL A 3 5.78 -57.31 -47.81
C VAL A 3 7.13 -57.75 -47.25
N LEU A 4 7.32 -57.60 -45.94
CA LEU A 4 8.36 -58.31 -45.20
C LEU A 4 7.74 -58.78 -43.88
N ALA A 5 7.46 -60.07 -43.84
CA ALA A 5 7.07 -60.82 -42.66
C ALA A 5 8.17 -61.84 -42.36
N CYS A 6 8.59 -61.91 -41.10
CA CYS A 6 9.05 -63.11 -40.38
C CYS A 6 9.00 -62.74 -38.90
N ARG A 7 7.97 -63.17 -38.15
CA ARG A 7 7.76 -64.47 -37.48
C ARG A 7 8.30 -64.47 -36.04
N SER A 8 7.36 -64.80 -35.16
CA SER A 8 7.37 -64.87 -33.71
C SER A 8 8.04 -66.13 -33.18
N GLU A 9 8.60 -66.05 -31.97
CA GLU A 9 8.63 -67.19 -31.03
C GLU A 9 8.11 -66.77 -29.65
N ASP A 10 7.41 -67.73 -29.07
CA ASP A 10 6.45 -67.65 -27.98
C ASP A 10 7.05 -67.39 -26.60
N SER A 11 6.24 -66.79 -25.72
CA SER A 11 6.24 -67.14 -24.30
C SER A 11 4.84 -66.88 -23.71
N GLU A 12 4.23 -67.94 -23.20
CA GLU A 12 2.91 -68.00 -22.57
C GLU A 12 2.76 -67.07 -21.34
N PRO A 13 1.52 -66.68 -20.99
CA PRO A 13 1.25 -65.76 -19.89
C PRO A 13 1.38 -66.47 -18.54
N VAL A 14 2.34 -66.03 -17.72
CA VAL A 14 2.31 -66.35 -16.28
C VAL A 14 1.20 -65.54 -15.63
N ALA A 15 0.31 -66.24 -14.93
CA ALA A 15 -0.81 -65.69 -14.19
C ALA A 15 -0.38 -64.51 -13.30
N VAL A 16 -1.02 -63.35 -13.51
CA VAL A 16 -0.90 -62.21 -12.61
C VAL A 16 -1.72 -62.54 -11.37
N GLU A 17 -1.05 -63.00 -10.32
CA GLU A 17 -1.57 -63.03 -8.96
C GLU A 17 -1.95 -61.59 -8.58
N GLN A 18 -3.25 -61.35 -8.43
CA GLN A 18 -3.78 -60.09 -7.91
C GLN A 18 -3.35 -59.97 -6.45
N ALA A 19 -2.18 -59.38 -6.23
CA ALA A 19 -1.83 -58.83 -4.92
C ALA A 19 -2.78 -57.66 -4.66
N GLU A 20 -3.79 -57.87 -3.81
CA GLU A 20 -4.57 -56.80 -3.20
C GLU A 20 -3.59 -55.83 -2.53
N ALA A 21 -3.33 -54.71 -3.20
CA ALA A 21 -2.64 -53.58 -2.61
C ALA A 21 -3.57 -53.01 -1.52
N SER A 22 -3.38 -53.52 -0.30
CA SER A 22 -3.93 -52.90 0.90
C SER A 22 -3.59 -51.41 0.86
N PRO A 23 -4.56 -50.49 1.01
CA PRO A 23 -4.27 -49.07 0.95
C PRO A 23 -3.36 -48.77 2.14
N ALA A 24 -2.07 -48.57 1.84
CA ALA A 24 -1.14 -48.04 2.79
C ALA A 24 -1.72 -46.69 3.24
N ARG A 25 -2.34 -46.68 4.42
CA ARG A 25 -2.70 -45.45 5.11
C ARG A 25 -1.42 -44.64 5.17
N ALA A 26 -1.36 -43.57 4.37
CA ALA A 26 -0.32 -42.58 4.47
C ALA A 26 -0.33 -42.12 5.93
N ARG A 27 0.65 -42.60 6.70
CA ARG A 27 0.92 -42.09 8.03
C ARG A 27 1.40 -40.67 7.79
N VAL A 28 0.52 -39.70 8.05
CA VAL A 28 0.91 -38.31 8.25
C VAL A 28 1.86 -38.32 9.45
N THR A 29 3.16 -38.34 9.16
CA THR A 29 4.18 -38.10 10.16
C THR A 29 3.98 -36.68 10.67
N THR A 30 3.99 -36.56 12.00
CA THR A 30 3.89 -35.32 12.77
C THR A 30 4.46 -34.12 12.02
N SER A 31 3.59 -33.16 11.68
CA SER A 31 3.95 -31.87 11.11
C SER A 31 5.00 -31.20 11.99
N ASP A 32 6.24 -31.11 11.54
CA ASP A 32 7.21 -30.18 12.12
C ASP A 32 6.62 -28.77 12.00
N ASP A 33 6.50 -28.03 13.10
CA ASP A 33 5.94 -26.66 13.12
C ASP A 33 6.66 -25.73 12.12
N LYS A 34 7.92 -26.03 11.80
CA LYS A 34 8.69 -25.36 10.75
C LYS A 34 8.08 -25.49 9.36
N ASN A 35 7.54 -26.66 9.00
CA ASN A 35 6.93 -26.89 7.69
C ASN A 35 5.62 -26.11 7.52
N LEU A 36 4.87 -25.92 8.61
CA LEU A 36 3.67 -25.07 8.61
C LEU A 36 4.03 -23.58 8.46
N GLY A 37 5.08 -23.13 9.15
CA GLY A 37 5.60 -21.76 9.00
C GLY A 37 6.05 -21.44 7.57
N VAL A 38 6.76 -22.37 6.93
CA VAL A 38 7.19 -22.24 5.52
C VAL A 38 6.00 -22.20 4.58
N LEU A 39 5.02 -23.11 4.74
CA LEU A 39 3.81 -23.11 3.92
C LEU A 39 3.01 -21.80 4.05
N LEU A 40 2.89 -21.27 5.28
CA LEU A 40 2.21 -19.98 5.51
C LEU A 40 2.98 -18.82 4.88
N ALA A 41 4.32 -18.82 4.93
CA ALA A 41 5.14 -17.83 4.27
C ALA A 41 4.96 -17.86 2.74
N GLU A 42 4.91 -19.04 2.11
CA GLU A 42 4.66 -19.20 0.67
C GLU A 42 3.25 -18.72 0.27
N ILE A 43 2.23 -18.99 1.08
CA ILE A 43 0.87 -18.49 0.83
C ILE A 43 0.82 -16.97 0.94
N VAL A 44 1.45 -16.40 1.97
CA VAL A 44 1.55 -14.95 2.15
C VAL A 44 2.29 -14.32 0.97
N ASP A 45 3.43 -14.89 0.56
CA ASP A 45 4.23 -14.45 -0.59
C ASP A 45 3.36 -14.39 -1.87
N SER A 46 2.70 -15.50 -2.21
CA SER A 46 1.92 -15.62 -3.45
C SER A 46 0.79 -14.59 -3.60
N ARG A 47 0.25 -14.09 -2.48
CA ARG A 47 -0.92 -13.19 -2.47
C ARG A 47 -0.61 -11.76 -2.04
N ALA A 48 0.35 -11.53 -1.14
CA ALA A 48 0.62 -10.20 -0.59
C ALA A 48 0.98 -9.20 -1.69
N CYS A 49 1.86 -9.57 -2.61
CA CYS A 49 2.20 -8.69 -3.72
C CYS A 49 1.07 -8.49 -4.72
N GLN A 50 0.11 -9.41 -4.83
CA GLN A 50 -1.08 -9.20 -5.67
C GLN A 50 -1.96 -8.07 -5.11
N TYR A 51 -2.04 -7.95 -3.78
CA TYR A 51 -2.80 -6.88 -3.11
C TYR A 51 -2.05 -5.55 -3.01
N LEU A 52 -0.71 -5.56 -3.09
CA LEU A 52 0.10 -4.35 -3.01
C LEU A 52 0.41 -3.76 -4.39
N ARG A 53 0.59 -4.58 -5.41
CA ARG A 53 1.00 -4.12 -6.73
C ARG A 53 -0.08 -3.26 -7.38
N ASN A 54 0.34 -2.14 -7.95
CA ASN A 54 -0.49 -1.12 -8.56
C ASN A 54 -1.59 -0.59 -7.62
N THR A 55 -1.22 -0.36 -6.36
CA THR A 55 -2.11 0.28 -5.39
C THR A 55 -1.57 1.64 -4.95
N TYR A 56 -2.49 2.52 -4.63
CA TYR A 56 -2.26 3.82 -4.03
C TYR A 56 -2.38 3.71 -2.52
N ARG A 57 -1.34 4.14 -1.81
CA ARG A 57 -1.28 4.19 -0.35
C ARG A 57 -1.15 5.62 0.10
N ALA A 58 -1.87 5.96 1.16
CA ALA A 58 -1.68 7.21 1.86
C ALA A 58 -0.24 7.31 2.38
N LEU A 59 0.41 8.45 2.14
CA LEU A 59 1.68 8.78 2.77
C LEU A 59 1.46 9.79 3.88
N HIS A 60 2.01 9.47 5.04
CA HIS A 60 2.06 10.37 6.18
C HIS A 60 3.15 11.42 5.94
N GLY A 61 2.90 12.66 6.35
CA GLY A 61 3.86 13.74 6.15
C GLY A 61 5.15 13.50 6.93
N VAL A 62 6.31 13.69 6.29
CA VAL A 62 7.63 13.50 6.91
C VAL A 62 7.80 14.30 8.20
N GLN A 63 7.27 15.52 8.24
CA GLN A 63 7.36 16.43 9.39
C GLN A 63 6.19 16.29 10.38
N ASN A 64 5.07 15.74 9.92
CA ASN A 64 3.88 15.55 10.72
C ASN A 64 3.30 14.16 10.39
N PRO A 65 3.81 13.11 11.07
CA PRO A 65 3.40 11.74 10.79
C PRO A 65 1.95 11.47 11.19
N ASP A 66 1.28 12.36 11.93
CA ASP A 66 -0.13 12.22 12.28
C ASP A 66 -1.08 12.66 11.16
N VAL A 67 -0.56 13.15 10.04
CA VAL A 67 -1.32 13.68 8.91
C VAL A 67 -0.98 12.94 7.62
N VAL A 68 -1.99 12.56 6.85
CA VAL A 68 -1.77 12.10 5.47
C VAL A 68 -1.64 13.31 4.56
N ALA A 69 -0.49 13.44 3.90
CA ALA A 69 -0.16 14.59 3.05
C ALA A 69 0.39 14.18 1.66
N GLY A 70 0.35 12.89 1.34
CA GLY A 70 0.86 12.38 0.08
C GLY A 70 0.23 11.07 -0.35
N THR A 71 0.70 10.57 -1.49
CA THR A 71 0.30 9.29 -2.09
C THR A 71 1.54 8.55 -2.58
N LEU A 72 1.62 7.26 -2.25
CA LEU A 72 2.56 6.31 -2.81
C LEU A 72 1.82 5.36 -3.74
N TRP A 73 2.17 5.38 -5.02
CA TRP A 73 1.73 4.40 -6.00
C TRP A 73 2.75 3.25 -6.07
N ILE A 74 2.43 2.13 -5.42
CA ILE A 74 3.25 0.92 -5.45
C ILE A 74 3.11 0.30 -6.84
N ARG A 75 4.17 0.33 -7.64
CA ARG A 75 4.20 -0.19 -9.02
C ARG A 75 4.65 -1.63 -9.06
N GLU A 76 5.62 -1.96 -8.23
CA GLU A 76 6.27 -3.25 -8.17
C GLU A 76 6.28 -3.78 -6.73
N CYS A 77 6.08 -5.07 -6.62
CA CYS A 77 6.20 -5.82 -5.39
C CYS A 77 6.69 -7.21 -5.76
N ALA A 78 7.77 -7.64 -5.13
CA ALA A 78 8.27 -8.99 -5.17
C ALA A 78 8.63 -9.43 -3.74
N ILE A 79 8.33 -10.68 -3.44
CA ILE A 79 8.73 -11.32 -2.19
C ILE A 79 9.55 -12.54 -2.61
N GLU A 80 10.70 -12.71 -1.97
CA GLU A 80 11.57 -13.88 -2.11
C GLU A 80 11.68 -14.50 -0.72
N SER A 81 11.36 -15.78 -0.59
CA SER A 81 11.44 -16.53 0.67
C SER A 81 12.42 -17.71 0.53
N ASP A 82 13.22 -17.94 1.57
CA ASP A 82 14.02 -19.16 1.76
C ASP A 82 13.52 -20.01 2.94
N GLY A 83 12.24 -19.83 3.28
CA GLY A 83 11.60 -20.36 4.47
C GLY A 83 11.14 -19.24 5.39
N THR A 84 11.77 -19.10 6.56
CA THR A 84 11.40 -18.04 7.51
C THR A 84 12.02 -16.68 7.19
N ASN A 85 13.10 -16.63 6.40
CA ASN A 85 13.65 -15.35 5.96
C ASN A 85 12.96 -14.93 4.67
N VAL A 86 12.63 -13.66 4.63
CA VAL A 86 11.87 -13.06 3.56
C VAL A 86 12.55 -11.77 3.13
N THR A 87 12.77 -11.62 1.83
CA THR A 87 13.21 -10.39 1.21
C THR A 87 12.03 -9.79 0.46
N VAL A 88 11.56 -8.64 0.90
CA VAL A 88 10.51 -7.85 0.24
C VAL A 88 11.17 -6.77 -0.59
N ARG A 89 10.84 -6.72 -1.89
CA ARG A 89 11.21 -5.61 -2.78
C ARG A 89 9.95 -4.86 -3.17
N LEU A 90 9.95 -3.55 -2.92
CA LEU A 90 8.88 -2.64 -3.31
C LEU A 90 9.47 -1.55 -4.19
N ALA A 91 8.79 -1.19 -5.27
CA ALA A 91 9.12 0.01 -6.02
C ALA A 91 7.86 0.75 -6.43
N GLY A 92 7.97 2.07 -6.52
CA GLY A 92 6.83 2.92 -6.80
C GLY A 92 7.20 4.36 -7.07
N ASP A 93 6.18 5.11 -7.47
CA ASP A 93 6.24 6.55 -7.60
C ASP A 93 5.40 7.15 -6.47
N GLY A 94 5.81 8.28 -5.94
CA GLY A 94 5.05 8.98 -4.92
C GLY A 94 5.09 10.48 -5.08
N TRP A 95 4.21 11.13 -4.36
CA TRP A 95 4.25 12.56 -4.18
C TRP A 95 3.68 12.95 -2.83
N GLU A 96 4.27 13.96 -2.21
CA GLU A 96 3.87 14.44 -0.90
C GLU A 96 4.07 15.95 -0.79
N TRP A 97 3.24 16.59 0.03
CA TRP A 97 3.44 17.99 0.37
C TRP A 97 4.61 18.12 1.34
N LEU A 98 5.63 18.88 0.94
CA LEU A 98 6.75 19.25 1.79
C LEU A 98 6.63 20.72 2.17
N HIS A 99 6.62 20.98 3.48
CA HIS A 99 6.67 22.33 4.05
C HIS A 99 7.94 22.49 4.89
N GLN A 100 9.09 22.66 4.27
CA GLN A 100 10.34 22.79 5.02
C GLN A 100 10.76 24.24 5.11
N LYS A 101 11.11 24.68 6.32
CA LYS A 101 11.86 25.91 6.54
C LYS A 101 13.16 25.53 7.24
N LYS A 102 14.30 25.85 6.63
CA LYS A 102 15.61 25.64 7.23
C LYS A 102 16.26 27.01 7.48
N GLU A 103 16.71 27.21 8.71
CA GLU A 103 17.52 28.36 9.13
C GLU A 103 18.84 27.80 9.68
N GLU A 104 19.86 27.68 8.83
CA GLU A 104 21.24 27.46 9.28
C GLU A 104 22.04 28.74 9.01
N ALA A 105 23.12 28.94 9.77
CA ALA A 105 23.83 30.21 9.94
C ALA A 105 24.30 30.92 8.64
N GLU A 106 24.19 30.28 7.47
CA GLU A 106 24.60 30.82 6.17
C GLU A 106 23.57 30.55 5.03
N ALA A 107 22.42 29.94 5.32
CA ALA A 107 21.43 29.57 4.30
C ALA A 107 20.00 29.52 4.87
N HIS A 108 19.11 30.35 4.30
CA HIS A 108 17.67 30.27 4.53
C HIS A 108 17.01 29.69 3.28
N PHE A 109 16.30 28.57 3.42
CA PHE A 109 15.43 28.11 2.35
C PHE A 109 14.08 27.65 2.89
N ALA A 110 13.04 27.97 2.13
CA ALA A 110 11.69 27.48 2.34
C ALA A 110 11.24 26.69 1.12
N VAL A 111 10.77 25.46 1.35
CA VAL A 111 10.14 24.61 0.34
C VAL A 111 8.69 24.44 0.73
N GLN A 112 7.77 24.85 -0.14
CA GLN A 112 6.33 24.72 0.04
C GLN A 112 5.69 24.18 -1.25
N GLN A 113 5.90 22.90 -1.52
CA GLN A 113 5.44 22.29 -2.77
C GLN A 113 5.22 20.79 -2.63
N TYR A 114 4.55 20.22 -3.63
CA TYR A 114 4.51 18.77 -3.80
C TYR A 114 5.83 18.28 -4.37
N ILE A 115 6.57 17.51 -3.57
CA ILE A 115 7.73 16.77 -4.04
C ILE A 115 7.23 15.48 -4.66
N LYS A 116 7.62 15.24 -5.91
CA LYS A 116 7.35 13.99 -6.64
C LYS A 116 8.62 13.16 -6.59
N PHE A 117 8.51 11.85 -6.50
CA PHE A 117 9.67 10.99 -6.34
C PHE A 117 9.43 9.58 -6.85
N GLN A 118 10.52 8.87 -7.07
CA GLN A 118 10.57 7.42 -7.23
C GLN A 118 11.22 6.82 -5.98
N VAL A 119 10.72 5.67 -5.56
CA VAL A 119 11.27 4.93 -4.44
C VAL A 119 11.41 3.46 -4.81
N ALA A 120 12.54 2.87 -4.45
CA ALA A 120 12.75 1.43 -4.45
C ALA A 120 13.31 1.03 -3.08
N ALA A 121 12.71 0.01 -2.46
CA ALA A 121 13.09 -0.47 -1.15
C ALA A 121 13.31 -1.99 -1.20
N THR A 122 14.39 -2.46 -0.57
CA THR A 122 14.63 -3.88 -0.29
C THR A 122 14.71 -4.06 1.22
N ILE A 123 13.85 -4.92 1.75
CA ILE A 123 13.71 -5.16 3.18
C ILE A 123 13.90 -6.65 3.42
N ARG A 124 14.90 -7.01 4.22
CA ARG A 124 15.11 -8.39 4.67
C ARG A 124 14.54 -8.53 6.07
N GLY A 125 13.91 -9.66 6.35
CA GLY A 125 13.27 -9.88 7.64
C GLY A 125 12.74 -11.29 7.80
N THR A 126 11.97 -11.48 8.86
CA THR A 126 11.26 -12.72 9.15
C THR A 126 9.76 -12.49 9.16
N ILE A 127 9.00 -13.54 8.86
CA ILE A 127 7.54 -13.54 9.00
C ILE A 127 7.15 -14.40 10.19
N ASP A 128 6.37 -13.82 11.09
CA ASP A 128 5.72 -14.51 12.19
C ASP A 128 4.21 -14.54 11.93
N VAL A 129 3.58 -15.70 12.08
CA VAL A 129 2.13 -15.85 11.93
C VAL A 129 1.53 -16.31 13.25
N SER A 130 0.50 -15.60 13.71
CA SER A 130 -0.27 -15.97 14.88
C SER A 130 -1.76 -16.06 14.53
N TYR A 131 -2.49 -16.89 15.26
CA TYR A 131 -3.92 -17.05 15.09
C TYR A 131 -4.64 -16.98 16.43
N ALA A 132 -5.60 -16.05 16.54
CA ALA A 132 -6.51 -15.95 17.68
C ALA A 132 -7.80 -16.73 17.38
N PRO A 133 -8.04 -17.89 18.02
CA PRO A 133 -9.21 -18.74 17.74
C PRO A 133 -10.53 -18.10 18.13
N ASN A 134 -10.51 -17.05 18.95
CA ASN A 134 -11.62 -16.16 19.22
C ASN A 134 -11.00 -14.74 19.31
N PRO A 135 -11.17 -13.88 18.30
CA PRO A 135 -12.31 -13.78 17.39
C PRO A 135 -12.07 -14.29 15.95
N LYS A 136 -11.19 -15.29 15.73
CA LYS A 136 -10.81 -15.83 14.40
C LYS A 136 -9.94 -14.86 13.59
N LEU A 137 -8.93 -14.27 14.24
CA LEU A 137 -7.99 -13.35 13.58
C LEU A 137 -6.68 -14.06 13.27
N VAL A 138 -6.24 -14.01 12.01
CA VAL A 138 -4.88 -14.36 11.60
C VAL A 138 -4.06 -13.08 11.57
N THR A 139 -2.93 -13.04 12.27
CA THR A 139 -2.01 -11.90 12.24
C THR A 139 -0.68 -12.36 11.68
N VAL A 140 -0.26 -11.72 10.60
CA VAL A 140 1.05 -11.87 9.97
C VAL A 140 1.87 -10.65 10.35
N GLN A 141 3.02 -10.87 10.96
CA GLN A 141 3.97 -9.82 11.32
C GLN A 141 5.26 -10.02 10.53
N PHE A 142 5.67 -9.00 9.80
CA PHE A 142 6.97 -8.93 9.17
C PHE A 142 7.90 -8.06 10.03
N THR A 143 9.00 -8.65 10.48
CA THR A 143 10.01 -7.97 11.29
C THR A 143 11.31 -7.83 10.48
N PRO A 144 11.77 -6.61 10.18
CA PRO A 144 13.05 -6.39 9.50
C PRO A 144 14.20 -6.97 10.32
N SER A 145 15.12 -7.68 9.66
CA SER A 145 16.32 -8.25 10.29
C SER A 145 17.51 -7.29 10.28
N GLY A 146 17.34 -6.11 9.68
CA GLY A 146 18.33 -5.06 9.57
C GLY A 146 17.76 -3.84 8.84
N GLN A 147 18.58 -2.80 8.70
CA GLN A 147 18.14 -1.54 8.09
C GLN A 147 17.66 -1.77 6.63
N PRO A 148 16.46 -1.29 6.26
CA PRO A 148 15.98 -1.32 4.89
C PRO A 148 16.93 -0.60 3.92
N ALA A 149 17.20 -1.19 2.77
CA ALA A 149 17.94 -0.53 1.70
C ALA A 149 16.95 0.28 0.84
N VAL A 150 17.00 1.61 0.93
CA VAL A 150 16.08 2.51 0.25
C VAL A 150 16.83 3.37 -0.77
N GLN A 151 16.36 3.37 -2.00
CA GLN A 151 16.73 4.32 -3.05
C GLN A 151 15.56 5.28 -3.22
N PHE A 152 15.81 6.57 -2.99
CA PHE A 152 14.84 7.63 -3.17
C PHE A 152 15.37 8.60 -4.22
N GLN A 153 14.54 8.98 -5.17
CA GLN A 153 14.92 9.91 -6.24
C GLN A 153 13.81 10.93 -6.50
N PRO A 154 14.04 12.22 -6.20
CA PRO A 154 13.11 13.29 -6.58
C PRO A 154 12.91 13.34 -8.11
N ILE A 155 11.69 13.63 -8.55
CA ILE A 155 11.30 13.82 -9.95
C ILE A 155 11.07 15.31 -10.18
N GLY A 156 11.77 15.87 -11.17
CA GLY A 156 11.71 17.29 -11.51
C GLY A 156 12.58 18.16 -10.61
N ASN A 157 12.48 19.48 -10.79
CA ASN A 157 13.26 20.44 -10.02
C ASN A 157 12.56 20.74 -8.69
N VAL A 158 13.35 20.88 -7.62
CA VAL A 158 12.87 21.37 -6.33
C VAL A 158 12.90 22.90 -6.38
N SER A 159 11.72 23.53 -6.54
CA SER A 159 11.62 24.99 -6.47
C SER A 159 11.96 25.46 -5.07
N VAL A 160 12.97 26.33 -4.95
CA VAL A 160 13.30 27.04 -3.71
C VAL A 160 12.76 28.45 -3.86
N ASP A 161 12.09 28.98 -2.83
CA ASP A 161 11.74 30.40 -2.83
C ASP A 161 13.01 31.24 -2.72
N GLU A 162 13.50 31.73 -3.86
CA GLU A 162 14.69 32.59 -3.96
C GLU A 162 14.46 33.99 -3.38
N GLN A 163 13.20 34.40 -3.18
CA GLN A 163 12.85 35.76 -2.72
C GLN A 163 13.14 35.97 -1.23
N GLY A 164 13.47 34.92 -0.49
CA GLY A 164 13.98 34.97 0.88
C GLY A 164 15.49 34.77 0.96
N ILE A 165 16.28 35.84 0.79
CA ILE A 165 17.64 35.96 1.36
C ILE A 165 18.73 35.08 0.68
N TRP A 166 18.67 34.81 -0.63
CA TRP A 166 19.87 34.43 -1.40
C TRP A 166 20.45 35.60 -2.22
N ALA A 167 19.63 36.62 -2.52
CA ALA A 167 20.07 37.80 -3.26
C ALA A 167 21.12 38.66 -2.51
N SER A 168 21.30 38.46 -1.20
CA SER A 168 22.24 39.24 -0.37
C SER A 168 23.61 38.58 -0.15
N ILE A 169 23.84 37.34 -0.64
CA ILE A 169 25.13 36.61 -0.51
C ILE A 169 25.80 36.47 -1.89
N VAL A 170 25.64 37.48 -2.76
CA VAL A 170 26.41 37.65 -3.99
C VAL A 170 27.12 39.00 -3.94
N GLY A 171 27.96 39.17 -2.93
CA GLY A 171 28.88 40.28 -2.80
C GLY A 171 30.09 39.80 -2.02
N SER A 172 31.17 39.43 -2.74
CA SER A 172 32.36 38.69 -2.28
C SER A 172 32.03 37.22 -1.94
N VAL A 173 32.55 36.20 -2.63
CA VAL A 173 33.97 35.83 -2.75
C VAL A 173 34.21 35.07 -4.06
N GLU A 174 35.37 35.30 -4.68
CA GLU A 174 35.91 34.50 -5.78
C GLU A 174 36.15 33.04 -5.34
N SER A 175 35.82 32.08 -6.21
CA SER A 175 36.28 30.67 -6.21
C SER A 175 35.84 29.72 -5.07
N VAL A 176 34.57 29.29 -5.08
CA VAL A 176 34.22 27.89 -4.77
C VAL A 176 33.14 27.48 -5.77
N VAL A 177 33.30 26.32 -6.40
CA VAL A 177 32.23 25.65 -7.16
C VAL A 177 31.22 25.14 -6.13
N SER A 178 30.44 26.05 -5.56
CA SER A 178 29.40 25.72 -4.59
C SER A 178 28.16 25.29 -5.37
N GLU A 179 27.66 24.10 -5.05
CA GLU A 179 26.42 23.57 -5.62
C GLU A 179 25.28 24.60 -5.45
N SER A 180 24.48 24.79 -6.50
CA SER A 180 23.39 25.77 -6.46
C SER A 180 22.39 25.44 -5.33
N PRO A 181 21.66 26.42 -4.75
CA PRO A 181 20.65 26.16 -3.72
C PRO A 181 19.62 25.09 -4.10
N SER A 182 19.26 25.01 -5.39
CA SER A 182 18.39 23.97 -5.92
C SER A 182 18.98 22.55 -5.82
N GLN A 183 20.30 22.39 -6.04
CA GLN A 183 21.01 21.13 -5.91
C GLN A 183 21.11 20.71 -4.44
N GLN A 184 21.42 21.64 -3.54
CA GLN A 184 21.43 21.36 -2.10
C GLN A 184 20.05 20.96 -1.57
N ALA A 185 19.00 21.68 -1.98
CA ALA A 185 17.63 21.34 -1.64
C ALA A 185 17.24 19.95 -2.17
N GLN A 186 17.64 19.61 -3.40
CA GLN A 186 17.39 18.30 -3.97
C GLN A 186 18.11 17.17 -3.20
N GLN A 187 19.38 17.37 -2.83
CA GLN A 187 20.13 16.40 -2.02
C GLN A 187 19.52 16.22 -0.64
N GLU A 188 19.08 17.31 0.01
CA GLU A 188 18.46 17.25 1.32
C GLU A 188 17.10 16.53 1.26
N VAL A 189 16.26 16.86 0.28
CA VAL A 189 15.00 16.15 0.02
C VAL A 189 15.26 14.67 -0.24
N GLN A 190 16.28 14.33 -1.00
CA GLN A 190 16.66 12.95 -1.27
C GLN A 190 17.04 12.21 0.02
N LYS A 191 17.89 12.82 0.85
CA LYS A 191 18.37 12.25 2.11
C LYS A 191 17.23 12.09 3.12
N GLN A 192 16.42 13.12 3.32
CA GLN A 192 15.29 13.11 4.25
C GLN A 192 14.20 12.14 3.80
N GLY A 193 13.89 12.13 2.50
CA GLY A 193 12.95 11.17 1.90
C GLY A 193 13.42 9.73 2.13
N ALA A 194 14.68 9.42 1.81
CA ALA A 194 15.25 8.10 2.06
C ALA A 194 15.18 7.72 3.55
N GLN A 195 15.58 8.62 4.45
CA GLN A 195 15.58 8.35 5.89
C GLN A 195 14.17 8.17 6.47
N SER A 196 13.18 8.92 5.98
CA SER A 196 11.77 8.76 6.36
C SER A 196 11.24 7.39 5.95
N PHE A 197 11.51 6.95 4.71
CA PHE A 197 11.14 5.63 4.24
C PHE A 197 11.86 4.52 5.02
N VAL A 198 13.16 4.68 5.31
CA VAL A 198 13.90 3.75 6.17
C VAL A 198 13.22 3.63 7.54
N SER A 199 12.92 4.74 8.19
CA SER A 199 12.29 4.75 9.52
C SER A 199 10.91 4.11 9.51
N MET A 200 10.09 4.37 8.48
CA MET A 200 8.77 3.76 8.33
C MET A 200 8.87 2.23 8.14
N LEU A 201 9.80 1.76 7.30
CA LEU A 201 9.96 0.34 6.98
C LEU A 201 10.65 -0.45 8.10
N ASP A 202 11.52 0.19 8.88
CA ASP A 202 12.24 -0.41 10.01
C ASP A 202 11.29 -0.83 11.16
N GLN A 203 10.12 -0.20 11.25
CA GLN A 203 9.08 -0.57 12.21
C GLN A 203 8.43 -1.93 11.90
N GLY A 204 8.66 -2.47 10.69
CA GLY A 204 8.01 -3.68 10.20
C GLY A 204 6.57 -3.46 9.74
N VAL A 205 5.90 -4.55 9.39
CA VAL A 205 4.53 -4.52 8.87
C VAL A 205 3.69 -5.55 9.62
N THR A 206 2.51 -5.14 10.07
CA THR A 206 1.51 -6.06 10.61
C THR A 206 0.31 -6.13 9.67
N ILE A 207 -0.09 -7.35 9.31
CA ILE A 207 -1.31 -7.64 8.55
C ILE A 207 -2.21 -8.50 9.44
N THR A 208 -3.43 -8.05 9.69
CA THR A 208 -4.46 -8.82 10.39
C THR A 208 -5.58 -9.15 9.44
N VAL A 209 -5.99 -10.42 9.41
CA VAL A 209 -7.09 -10.93 8.61
C VAL A 209 -8.15 -11.52 9.54
N ASP A 210 -9.37 -11.01 9.46
CA ASP A 210 -10.55 -11.66 10.04
C ASP A 210 -10.92 -12.85 9.16
N ALA A 211 -10.70 -14.07 9.66
CA ALA A 211 -10.87 -15.29 8.88
C ALA A 211 -12.33 -15.57 8.51
N CYS A 212 -13.30 -14.99 9.23
CA CYS A 212 -14.72 -15.17 8.98
C CYS A 212 -15.24 -14.27 7.86
N THR A 213 -14.71 -13.05 7.78
CA THR A 213 -15.16 -12.02 6.84
C THR A 213 -14.20 -11.80 5.68
N GLY A 214 -12.98 -12.32 5.81
CA GLY A 214 -11.82 -12.01 4.97
C GLY A 214 -11.19 -10.64 5.29
N GLN A 215 -11.69 -9.90 6.30
CA GLN A 215 -11.30 -8.50 6.51
C GLN A 215 -9.81 -8.32 6.77
N VAL A 216 -9.11 -7.68 5.83
CA VAL A 216 -7.68 -7.38 5.94
C VAL A 216 -7.47 -5.97 6.50
N ARG A 217 -6.58 -5.86 7.48
CA ARG A 217 -6.03 -4.60 8.00
C ARG A 217 -4.53 -4.69 7.93
N ALA A 218 -3.87 -3.70 7.33
CA ALA A 218 -2.41 -3.64 7.27
C ALA A 218 -1.95 -2.29 7.83
N GLY A 219 -0.81 -2.30 8.52
CA GLY A 219 -0.17 -1.10 9.04
C GLY A 219 1.32 -1.31 9.27
N PHE A 220 2.07 -0.22 9.29
CA PHE A 220 3.47 -0.22 9.72
C PHE A 220 3.56 -0.32 11.23
N GLY A 221 4.64 -0.93 11.74
CA GLY A 221 4.85 -1.14 13.16
C GLY A 221 4.30 -2.44 13.71
N LYS A 222 4.69 -2.72 14.96
CA LYS A 222 4.11 -3.79 15.77
C LYS A 222 2.71 -3.33 16.20
N SER A 223 1.67 -4.03 15.74
CA SER A 223 0.36 -3.87 16.39
C SER A 223 0.52 -4.20 17.87
N PRO A 224 -0.09 -3.44 18.80
CA PRO A 224 -0.15 -3.87 20.19
C PRO A 224 -0.72 -5.30 20.19
N GLU A 225 -0.09 -6.14 21.02
CA GLU A 225 -0.37 -7.56 21.23
C GLU A 225 -1.85 -7.87 21.06
N VAL A 226 -2.14 -9.04 20.45
CA VAL A 226 -3.46 -9.58 20.08
C VAL A 226 -4.38 -9.69 21.31
N THR A 227 -4.78 -8.55 21.85
CA THR A 227 -5.88 -8.36 22.76
C THR A 227 -7.03 -8.01 21.85
N THR A 228 -7.93 -8.99 21.73
CA THR A 228 -9.24 -8.92 21.07
C THR A 228 -9.65 -7.48 20.80
N PRO A 229 -9.66 -7.00 19.54
CA PRO A 229 -10.35 -5.76 19.26
C PRO A 229 -11.79 -6.01 19.69
N LYS A 230 -12.23 -5.36 20.77
CA LYS A 230 -13.68 -5.22 21.00
C LYS A 230 -14.23 -4.76 19.64
N PRO A 231 -15.35 -5.30 19.15
CA PRO A 231 -16.12 -4.65 18.09
C PRO A 231 -16.73 -3.37 18.69
N SER A 232 -15.87 -2.45 19.11
CA SER A 232 -16.17 -1.05 19.13
C SER A 232 -16.41 -0.69 17.68
N ALA A 233 -17.42 0.14 17.43
CA ALA A 233 -17.53 0.93 16.22
C ALA A 233 -16.27 1.81 16.13
N ALA A 234 -15.14 1.18 15.81
CA ALA A 234 -13.83 1.76 15.83
C ALA A 234 -13.95 2.96 14.92
N LYS A 235 -13.95 4.15 15.53
CA LYS A 235 -13.66 5.38 14.80
C LYS A 235 -12.45 5.03 13.95
N PRO A 236 -12.54 5.13 12.61
CA PRO A 236 -11.35 4.94 11.82
C PRO A 236 -10.33 5.91 12.42
N SER A 237 -9.20 5.40 12.87
CA SER A 237 -8.03 6.25 13.12
C SER A 237 -7.53 6.70 11.74
N SER A 238 -8.39 7.36 10.96
CA SER A 238 -7.97 8.04 9.76
C SER A 238 -7.26 9.27 10.27
N ALA A 239 -5.93 9.20 10.32
CA ALA A 239 -5.10 10.39 10.35
C ALA A 239 -5.74 11.44 9.42
N PRO A 240 -5.96 12.68 9.89
CA PRO A 240 -6.56 13.72 9.06
C PRO A 240 -5.79 13.82 7.74
N ILE A 241 -6.52 13.90 6.64
CA ILE A 241 -5.96 14.01 5.30
C ILE A 241 -5.89 15.49 4.94
N VAL A 242 -4.74 15.94 4.46
CA VAL A 242 -4.53 17.32 4.01
C VAL A 242 -4.09 17.32 2.56
N VAL A 243 -4.84 18.06 1.73
CA VAL A 243 -4.49 18.33 0.35
C VAL A 243 -4.36 19.83 0.15
N HIS A 244 -3.27 20.25 -0.48
CA HIS A 244 -2.99 21.64 -0.83
C HIS A 244 -3.42 21.92 -2.28
N GLN A 245 -3.63 23.19 -2.60
CA GLN A 245 -3.97 23.61 -3.96
C GLN A 245 -2.89 23.17 -4.95
N GLY A 246 -3.32 22.70 -6.12
CA GLY A 246 -2.43 22.10 -7.12
C GLY A 246 -1.97 20.69 -6.76
N GLY A 247 -2.36 20.15 -5.61
CA GLY A 247 -2.14 18.78 -5.20
C GLY A 247 -3.14 17.78 -5.77
N LEU A 248 -2.73 16.53 -5.72
CA LEU A 248 -3.55 15.37 -6.03
C LEU A 248 -3.34 14.36 -4.89
N LEU A 249 -4.39 13.77 -4.33
CA LEU A 249 -4.27 12.56 -3.52
C LEU A 249 -5.08 11.46 -4.18
N VAL A 250 -4.54 10.24 -4.21
CA VAL A 250 -5.22 9.08 -4.79
C VAL A 250 -5.20 7.95 -3.77
N PHE A 251 -6.34 7.29 -3.60
CA PHE A 251 -6.51 6.17 -2.68
C PHE A 251 -7.14 4.97 -3.38
N GLY A 252 -6.76 3.77 -2.97
CA GLY A 252 -7.28 2.52 -3.52
C GLY A 252 -6.25 1.80 -4.41
N PRO A 253 -6.63 1.10 -5.48
CA PRO A 253 -8.00 0.86 -5.91
C PRO A 253 -8.78 -0.04 -4.95
N GLU A 254 -10.10 0.10 -4.98
CA GLU A 254 -11.10 -0.58 -4.16
C GLU A 254 -12.00 -1.42 -5.07
N THR A 255 -12.30 -2.67 -4.70
CA THR A 255 -13.23 -3.50 -5.48
C THR A 255 -14.66 -3.01 -5.30
N VAL A 256 -15.34 -2.58 -6.35
CA VAL A 256 -16.74 -2.10 -6.26
C VAL A 256 -17.68 -3.28 -6.02
N GLY A 257 -18.58 -3.15 -5.04
CA GLY A 257 -19.75 -4.02 -4.90
C GLY A 257 -21.02 -3.26 -5.33
N GLU A 258 -22.16 -3.94 -5.37
CA GLU A 258 -23.44 -3.43 -5.93
C GLU A 258 -23.94 -2.09 -5.33
N GLN A 259 -23.38 -1.62 -4.20
CA GLN A 259 -23.84 -0.39 -3.52
C GLN A 259 -22.71 0.39 -2.84
N MET A 260 -21.61 0.66 -3.54
CA MET A 260 -20.52 1.47 -2.97
C MET A 260 -20.89 2.95 -2.85
N THR A 261 -20.64 3.54 -1.68
CA THR A 261 -20.73 4.97 -1.37
C THR A 261 -19.41 5.44 -0.77
N VAL A 262 -18.90 6.58 -1.22
CA VAL A 262 -17.79 7.29 -0.60
C VAL A 262 -18.36 8.37 0.31
N VAL A 263 -18.10 8.26 1.61
CA VAL A 263 -18.48 9.26 2.61
C VAL A 263 -17.27 10.13 2.90
N VAL A 264 -17.44 11.44 2.82
CA VAL A 264 -16.37 12.43 2.96
C VAL A 264 -16.80 13.42 4.02
N ASP A 265 -15.93 13.70 4.98
CA ASP A 265 -16.14 14.70 6.03
C ASP A 265 -14.98 15.71 5.99
N VAL A 266 -15.31 16.99 5.81
CA VAL A 266 -14.36 18.10 5.64
C VAL A 266 -14.36 18.92 6.91
N SER A 267 -13.18 19.06 7.52
CA SER A 267 -12.98 19.86 8.73
C SER A 267 -12.53 21.29 8.44
N SER A 268 -11.91 21.53 7.28
CA SER A 268 -11.59 22.88 6.81
C SER A 268 -11.34 22.93 5.30
N GLY A 269 -11.68 24.05 4.66
CA GLY A 269 -11.47 24.26 3.22
C GLY A 269 -12.55 23.61 2.35
N THR A 270 -12.23 23.40 1.08
CA THR A 270 -13.11 22.71 0.11
C THR A 270 -12.30 21.69 -0.65
N VAL A 271 -12.78 20.45 -0.69
CA VAL A 271 -12.14 19.35 -1.43
C VAL A 271 -13.04 18.91 -2.56
N HIS A 272 -12.49 18.78 -3.76
CA HIS A 272 -13.10 18.08 -4.85
C HIS A 272 -12.77 16.60 -4.75
N ILE A 273 -13.78 15.76 -4.83
CA ILE A 273 -13.64 14.31 -4.77
C ILE A 273 -14.16 13.73 -6.07
N ASP A 274 -13.30 12.96 -6.72
CA ASP A 274 -13.64 12.13 -7.87
C ASP A 274 -13.53 10.66 -7.48
N VAL A 275 -14.44 9.83 -7.98
CA VAL A 275 -14.32 8.37 -7.94
C VAL A 275 -14.25 7.90 -9.38
N ALA A 276 -13.21 7.16 -9.75
CA ALA A 276 -13.03 6.68 -11.12
C ALA A 276 -12.45 5.27 -11.15
N CYS A 277 -12.66 4.56 -12.26
CA CYS A 277 -11.97 3.29 -12.49
C CYS A 277 -10.46 3.47 -12.40
N ARG A 278 -9.76 2.46 -11.88
CA ARG A 278 -8.30 2.42 -11.73
C ARG A 278 -7.57 2.90 -12.99
N ALA A 279 -7.94 2.40 -14.17
CA ALA A 279 -7.27 2.78 -15.41
C ALA A 279 -7.34 4.30 -15.72
N GLN A 280 -8.37 5.00 -15.24
CA GLN A 280 -8.49 6.46 -15.36
C GLN A 280 -7.64 7.17 -14.29
N ALA A 281 -7.67 6.66 -13.06
CA ALA A 281 -6.82 7.15 -11.98
C ALA A 281 -5.32 7.01 -12.32
N ASP A 282 -4.92 5.87 -12.89
CA ASP A 282 -3.54 5.59 -13.33
C ASP A 282 -3.08 6.63 -14.37
N LYS A 283 -3.91 6.98 -15.35
CA LYS A 283 -3.60 8.03 -16.34
C LYS A 283 -3.45 9.41 -15.69
N LEU A 284 -4.33 9.75 -14.76
CA LEU A 284 -4.30 11.02 -14.05
C LEU A 284 -3.05 11.12 -13.15
N ALA A 285 -2.75 10.08 -12.38
CA ALA A 285 -1.58 9.97 -11.51
C ALA A 285 -0.28 10.07 -12.33
N ASP A 286 -0.21 9.38 -13.46
CA ASP A 286 0.93 9.45 -14.37
C ASP A 286 1.14 10.85 -14.95
N ALA A 287 0.06 11.54 -15.34
CA ALA A 287 0.14 12.92 -15.82
C ALA A 287 0.62 13.87 -14.70
N PHE A 288 0.04 13.74 -13.50
CA PHE A 288 0.43 14.51 -12.32
C PHE A 288 1.90 14.33 -11.99
N ARG A 289 2.36 13.07 -11.92
CA ARG A 289 3.76 12.71 -11.64
C ARG A 289 4.73 13.35 -12.63
N ARG A 290 4.39 13.37 -13.92
CA ARG A 290 5.23 13.97 -14.97
C ARG A 290 5.12 15.49 -15.06
N GLY A 291 4.23 16.13 -14.30
CA GLY A 291 3.92 17.55 -14.45
C GLY A 291 3.24 17.87 -15.78
N ALA A 292 2.61 16.88 -16.41
CA ALA A 292 1.83 17.07 -17.63
C ALA A 292 0.43 17.63 -17.30
N PRO A 293 -0.25 18.26 -18.27
CA PRO A 293 -1.66 18.63 -18.11
C PRO A 293 -2.50 17.44 -17.67
N LEU A 294 -3.36 17.64 -16.66
CA LEU A 294 -4.21 16.58 -16.15
C LEU A 294 -5.31 16.26 -17.16
N PRO A 295 -5.46 14.98 -17.57
CA PRO A 295 -6.53 14.60 -18.49
C PRO A 295 -7.89 14.77 -17.84
N ALA A 296 -8.92 15.02 -18.66
CA ALA A 296 -10.30 14.95 -18.20
C ALA A 296 -10.60 13.53 -17.69
N LEU A 297 -11.17 13.43 -16.50
CA LEU A 297 -11.44 12.17 -15.85
C LEU A 297 -12.87 11.69 -16.14
N LYS A 298 -13.02 10.44 -16.57
CA LYS A 298 -14.34 9.79 -16.61
C LYS A 298 -14.68 9.26 -15.22
N THR A 299 -15.54 9.97 -14.51
CA THR A 299 -15.90 9.68 -13.12
C THR A 299 -17.15 8.82 -13.02
N LEU A 300 -17.22 8.04 -11.94
CA LEU A 300 -18.38 7.26 -11.49
C LEU A 300 -19.16 7.99 -10.41
N ALA A 301 -18.49 8.90 -9.69
CA ALA A 301 -19.07 9.88 -8.79
C ALA A 301 -18.11 11.08 -8.69
N SER A 302 -18.65 12.27 -8.47
CA SER A 302 -17.86 13.50 -8.32
C SER A 302 -18.61 14.50 -7.47
N GLY A 303 -17.90 15.34 -6.72
CA GLY A 303 -18.48 16.49 -6.03
C GLY A 303 -17.46 17.36 -5.30
N ASP A 304 -17.75 18.67 -5.23
CA ASP A 304 -17.07 19.57 -4.30
C ASP A 304 -17.73 19.46 -2.91
N VAL A 305 -16.92 19.28 -1.87
CA VAL A 305 -17.37 19.04 -0.50
C VAL A 305 -16.78 20.09 0.42
N THR A 306 -17.65 20.75 1.20
CA THR A 306 -17.28 21.80 2.17
C THR A 306 -17.52 21.39 3.63
N SER A 307 -18.37 20.38 3.88
CA SER A 307 -18.71 19.89 5.22
C SER A 307 -18.82 18.37 5.27
N SER A 308 -19.84 17.78 4.66
CA SER A 308 -19.98 16.33 4.55
C SER A 308 -20.72 15.98 3.26
N ALA A 309 -20.33 14.88 2.62
CA ALA A 309 -20.99 14.37 1.43
C ALA A 309 -21.00 12.85 1.39
N ARG A 310 -22.01 12.32 0.71
CA ARG A 310 -22.14 10.89 0.39
C ARG A 310 -22.22 10.76 -1.12
N LEU A 311 -21.13 10.29 -1.72
CA LEU A 311 -21.01 10.13 -3.17
C LEU A 311 -21.33 8.67 -3.51
N ARG A 312 -22.53 8.42 -4.04
CA ARG A 312 -22.91 7.10 -4.52
C ARG A 312 -22.14 6.80 -5.80
N VAL A 313 -21.37 5.71 -5.80
CA VAL A 313 -20.60 5.27 -6.95
C VAL A 313 -21.57 4.59 -7.91
N ALA A 314 -21.68 5.09 -9.14
CA ALA A 314 -22.46 4.43 -10.17
C ALA A 314 -21.95 3.01 -10.43
N ASP A 315 -22.83 2.10 -10.84
CA ASP A 315 -22.49 0.70 -11.10
C ASP A 315 -21.29 0.61 -12.05
N GLY A 316 -20.21 0.00 -11.55
CA GLY A 316 -18.95 -0.11 -12.25
C GLY A 316 -18.36 -1.50 -12.07
N HIS A 317 -17.97 -2.13 -13.17
CA HIS A 317 -17.32 -3.45 -13.18
C HIS A 317 -15.78 -3.34 -13.08
N CYS A 318 -15.28 -2.30 -12.42
CA CYS A 318 -13.86 -2.01 -12.32
C CYS A 318 -13.46 -1.74 -10.87
N PRO A 319 -12.22 -2.04 -10.46
CA PRO A 319 -11.66 -1.47 -9.24
C PRO A 319 -11.61 0.06 -9.36
N VAL A 320 -11.97 0.78 -8.29
CA VAL A 320 -12.10 2.24 -8.30
C VAL A 320 -11.09 2.90 -7.37
N ALA A 321 -10.59 4.07 -7.75
CA ALA A 321 -9.80 4.92 -6.87
C ALA A 321 -10.61 6.14 -6.45
N VAL A 322 -10.35 6.63 -5.24
CA VAL A 322 -10.83 7.92 -4.75
C VAL A 322 -9.72 8.94 -4.98
N ILE A 323 -10.05 10.03 -5.64
CA ILE A 323 -9.12 11.08 -6.01
C ILE A 323 -9.59 12.37 -5.32
N ALA A 324 -8.66 13.08 -4.69
CA ALA A 324 -8.96 14.30 -3.95
C ALA A 324 -8.06 15.46 -4.41
N GLN A 325 -8.65 16.64 -4.56
CA GLN A 325 -7.96 17.89 -4.90
C GLN A 325 -8.51 19.05 -4.07
N ALA A 326 -7.66 19.96 -3.63
CA ALA A 326 -8.12 21.15 -2.94
C ALA A 326 -8.71 22.17 -3.92
N ARG A 327 -9.88 22.75 -3.58
CA ARG A 327 -10.45 23.94 -4.23
C ARG A 327 -10.11 25.24 -3.51
N THR A 328 -9.58 25.12 -2.29
CA THR A 328 -9.02 26.19 -1.46
C THR A 328 -7.50 26.02 -1.34
N PRO A 329 -6.75 27.00 -0.77
CA PRO A 329 -5.30 26.88 -0.60
C PRO A 329 -4.86 25.57 0.09
N ALA A 330 -5.65 25.11 1.05
CA ALA A 330 -5.59 23.77 1.61
C ALA A 330 -6.99 23.28 2.02
N ALA A 331 -7.19 21.97 2.05
CA ALA A 331 -8.38 21.32 2.57
C ALA A 331 -7.99 20.18 3.50
N LYS A 332 -8.68 20.08 4.65
CA LYS A 332 -8.53 18.99 5.62
C LYS A 332 -9.80 18.16 5.64
N PHE A 333 -9.67 16.86 5.45
CA PHE A 333 -10.81 15.96 5.34
C PHE A 333 -10.49 14.55 5.83
N SER A 334 -11.52 13.73 5.97
CA SER A 334 -11.43 12.28 6.05
C SER A 334 -12.40 11.69 5.03
N TRP A 335 -12.18 10.43 4.67
CA TRP A 335 -13.14 9.71 3.86
C TRP A 335 -13.19 8.25 4.29
N LYS A 336 -14.32 7.61 4.00
CA LYS A 336 -14.51 6.16 4.17
C LYS A 336 -15.42 5.62 3.07
N ARG A 337 -15.35 4.31 2.88
CA ARG A 337 -16.23 3.55 2.00
C ARG A 337 -17.38 2.92 2.79
N GLU A 338 -18.58 2.95 2.24
CA GLU A 338 -19.76 2.24 2.74
C GLU A 338 -20.42 1.40 1.61
N PRO A 339 -20.72 0.10 1.83
CA PRO A 339 -20.23 -0.70 2.94
C PRO A 339 -18.69 -0.78 2.90
N PRO A 340 -18.02 -1.09 4.04
CA PRO A 340 -16.58 -1.33 4.06
C PRO A 340 -16.19 -2.31 2.95
N ALA A 341 -14.98 -2.13 2.40
CA ALA A 341 -14.54 -2.91 1.25
C ALA A 341 -14.72 -4.42 1.50
N PRO A 342 -15.32 -5.17 0.55
CA PRO A 342 -15.29 -6.62 0.60
C PRO A 342 -13.82 -7.00 0.56
N SER A 343 -13.38 -7.57 1.65
CA SER A 343 -11.97 -7.81 1.90
C SER A 343 -11.83 -9.32 1.85
N GLY A 344 -11.34 -9.82 0.73
CA GLY A 344 -11.19 -11.25 0.48
C GLY A 344 -12.49 -12.07 0.53
N GLU A 345 -12.35 -13.35 0.18
CA GLU A 345 -13.32 -14.36 0.58
C GLU A 345 -13.03 -14.78 2.03
N PRO A 346 -14.06 -15.16 2.81
CA PRO A 346 -13.85 -15.82 4.10
C PRO A 346 -12.82 -16.94 3.97
N LEU A 347 -11.84 -16.96 4.87
CA LEU A 347 -10.86 -18.04 4.93
C LEU A 347 -11.48 -19.31 5.56
N ILE A 348 -12.47 -19.12 6.41
CA ILE A 348 -13.23 -20.19 7.06
C ILE A 348 -14.72 -19.84 7.09
N GLU A 349 -15.56 -20.86 7.07
CA GLU A 349 -16.98 -20.70 7.37
C GLU A 349 -17.17 -20.42 8.86
N CYS A 350 -17.72 -19.25 9.18
CA CYS A 350 -18.09 -18.90 10.53
C CYS A 350 -19.60 -18.92 10.71
N PRO A 351 -20.11 -19.40 11.86
CA PRO A 351 -21.52 -19.29 12.17
C PRO A 351 -21.92 -17.81 12.14
N LYS A 352 -23.01 -17.50 11.42
CA LYS A 352 -23.54 -16.14 11.33
C LYS A 352 -23.77 -15.63 12.76
N ARG A 353 -23.08 -14.56 13.16
CA ARG A 353 -23.35 -13.89 14.44
C ARG A 353 -24.80 -13.41 14.40
N THR A 354 -25.68 -14.08 15.14
CA THR A 354 -27.03 -13.59 15.39
C THR A 354 -26.88 -12.23 16.06
N ALA A 355 -27.36 -11.17 15.42
CA ALA A 355 -27.36 -9.85 16.04
C ALA A 355 -28.07 -9.98 17.39
N PRO A 356 -27.52 -9.41 18.49
CA PRO A 356 -28.21 -9.44 19.77
C PRO A 356 -29.60 -8.83 19.57
N SER A 357 -30.63 -9.63 19.84
CA SER A 357 -32.01 -9.16 19.83
C SER A 357 -32.06 -7.93 20.73
N ARG A 358 -32.44 -6.78 20.18
CA ARG A 358 -32.77 -5.62 21.03
C ARG A 358 -33.88 -6.08 21.96
N GLY A 359 -33.55 -6.31 23.22
CA GLY A 359 -34.54 -6.53 24.26
C GLY A 359 -35.41 -5.28 24.31
N ASN A 360 -36.73 -5.50 24.21
CA ASN A 360 -37.76 -4.45 24.31
C ASN A 360 -37.68 -3.70 25.64
#